data_AF-U7QNC8-F1
#
_entry.id   AF-U7QNC8-F1
#
_cell.length_a   1.000
_cell.length_b   1.000
_cell.length_c   1.000
_cell.angle_alpha   90.00
_cell.angle_beta   90.00
_cell.angle_gamma   90.00
#
_symmetry.space_group_name_H-M   'P 1'
#
loop_
_entity.id
_entity.type
_entity.pdbx_description
1 polymer ?
#
loop_
_entity_poly.entity_id
_entity_poly.type
_entity_poly.pdbx_seq_one_letter_code
_entity_poly.pdbx_strand_id
1 'polypeptide(L)'
;MISIPSKSDKQKSLLLDSLRILSWTVYKSENKNEKLKALELYKVFEKEWLEHEVHEMTLPELKEFVKELEYTEKELREIREKYYQNKPQNSSASGNSQQYQETAETDEPMY
;
A
#
# COMPACT_ATOMS: atom_id res chain seq x y z
N MET A 1 -16.41 -16.05 -21.45
CA MET A 1 -15.96 -17.24 -20.70
C MET A 1 -15.59 -16.80 -19.30
N ILE A 2 -16.15 -17.43 -18.26
CA ILE A 2 -15.72 -17.18 -16.89
C ILE A 2 -14.64 -18.22 -16.58
N SER A 3 -13.40 -17.76 -16.32
CA SER A 3 -12.30 -18.63 -15.91
C SER A 3 -12.21 -18.64 -14.39
N ILE A 4 -12.13 -19.82 -13.78
CA ILE A 4 -11.92 -19.95 -12.34
C ILE A 4 -10.41 -19.86 -12.09
N PRO A 5 -9.93 -18.88 -11.31
CA PRO A 5 -8.50 -18.74 -11.04
C PRO A 5 -8.00 -19.93 -10.22
N SER A 6 -6.84 -20.45 -10.60
CA SER A 6 -6.16 -21.49 -9.85
C SER A 6 -5.68 -20.97 -8.49
N LYS A 7 -5.26 -21.87 -7.60
CA LYS A 7 -4.63 -21.48 -6.33
C LYS A 7 -3.39 -20.62 -6.56
N SER A 8 -2.62 -20.93 -7.59
CA SER A 8 -1.41 -20.21 -7.98
C SER A 8 -1.74 -18.79 -8.44
N ASP A 9 -2.79 -18.61 -9.24
CA ASP A 9 -3.24 -17.28 -9.71
C ASP A 9 -3.68 -16.41 -8.52
N LYS A 10 -4.42 -16.99 -7.58
CA LYS A 10 -4.81 -16.30 -6.35
C LYS A 10 -3.59 -15.90 -5.51
N GLN A 11 -2.59 -16.79 -5.39
CA GLN A 11 -1.36 -16.48 -4.66
C GLN A 11 -0.57 -15.35 -5.35
N LYS A 12 -0.42 -15.40 -6.68
CA LYS A 12 0.24 -14.35 -7.46
C LYS A 12 -0.43 -13.00 -7.23
N SER A 13 -1.76 -12.93 -7.35
CA SER A 13 -2.50 -11.68 -7.13
C SER A 13 -2.36 -11.15 -5.70
N LEU A 14 -2.30 -12.02 -4.69
CA LEU A 14 -2.10 -11.61 -3.30
C LEU A 14 -0.71 -11.02 -3.09
N LEU A 15 0.34 -11.66 -3.62
CA LEU A 15 1.71 -11.15 -3.51
C LEU A 15 1.86 -9.81 -4.22
N LEU A 16 1.31 -9.68 -5.42
CA LEU A 16 1.30 -8.41 -6.16
C LEU A 16 0.58 -7.29 -5.42
N ASP A 17 -0.60 -7.56 -4.83
CA ASP A 17 -1.33 -6.54 -4.06
C ASP A 17 -0.55 -6.13 -2.79
N SER A 18 0.09 -7.08 -2.11
CA SER A 18 0.96 -6.79 -0.97
C SER A 18 2.18 -5.93 -1.36
N LEU A 19 2.84 -6.27 -2.47
CA LEU A 19 3.95 -5.47 -3.01
C LEU A 19 3.49 -4.07 -3.40
N ARG A 20 2.35 -3.93 -4.08
CA ARG A 20 1.76 -2.62 -4.42
C ARG A 20 1.56 -1.76 -3.18
N ILE A 21 1.05 -2.35 -2.09
CA ILE A 21 0.81 -1.63 -0.83
C ILE A 21 2.12 -1.14 -0.21
N LEU A 22 3.17 -1.96 -0.24
CA LEU A 22 4.50 -1.57 0.22
C LEU A 22 5.05 -0.41 -0.61
N SER A 23 5.07 -0.57 -1.94
CA SER A 23 5.53 0.47 -2.87
C SER A 23 4.74 1.76 -2.71
N TRP A 24 3.41 1.69 -2.56
CA TRP A 24 2.58 2.86 -2.31
C TRP A 24 2.92 3.56 -1.00
N THR A 25 3.21 2.80 0.06
CA THR A 25 3.55 3.36 1.37
C THR A 25 4.87 4.14 1.32
N VAL A 26 5.86 3.60 0.60
CA VAL A 26 7.15 4.26 0.35
C VAL A 26 6.95 5.49 -0.53
N TYR A 27 6.32 5.32 -1.70
CA TYR A 27 6.07 6.40 -2.66
C TYR A 27 5.32 7.57 -2.02
N LYS A 28 4.28 7.27 -1.22
CA LYS A 28 3.55 8.30 -0.47
C LYS A 28 4.45 9.02 0.53
N SER A 29 5.36 8.31 1.21
CA SER A 29 6.27 8.92 2.19
C SER A 29 7.30 9.83 1.54
N GLU A 30 7.84 9.44 0.38
CA GLU A 30 8.80 10.23 -0.39
C GLU A 30 8.17 11.49 -0.98
N ASN A 31 6.91 11.41 -1.38
CA ASN A 31 6.15 12.51 -1.98
C ASN A 31 5.29 13.28 -0.95
N LYS A 32 5.57 13.18 0.36
CA LYS A 32 4.79 13.88 1.41
C LYS A 32 4.75 15.40 1.26
N ASN A 33 5.80 15.97 0.69
CA ASN A 33 5.97 17.41 0.53
C ASN A 33 5.52 17.93 -0.85
N GLU A 34 5.01 17.04 -1.70
CA GLU A 34 4.55 17.40 -3.04
C GLU A 34 3.21 18.14 -3.01
N LYS A 35 2.97 18.94 -4.07
CA LYS A 35 1.68 19.65 -4.23
C LYS A 35 0.51 18.70 -4.45
N LEU A 36 0.77 17.51 -5.01
CA LEU A 36 -0.24 16.50 -5.29
C LEU A 36 -0.62 15.75 -4.01
N LYS A 37 -1.89 15.81 -3.61
CA LYS A 37 -2.39 15.15 -2.40
C LYS A 37 -3.23 13.92 -2.73
N ALA A 38 -3.12 12.91 -1.88
CA ALA A 38 -4.01 11.75 -1.79
C ALA A 38 -4.28 11.05 -3.14
N LEU A 39 -5.46 11.25 -3.73
CA LEU A 39 -5.93 10.52 -4.91
C LEU A 39 -5.12 10.85 -6.17
N GLU A 40 -4.72 12.10 -6.34
CA GLU A 40 -3.95 12.51 -7.52
C GLU A 40 -2.53 11.90 -7.49
N LEU A 41 -1.93 11.83 -6.30
CA LEU A 41 -0.66 11.16 -6.11
C LEU A 41 -0.78 9.65 -6.38
N TYR A 42 -1.88 9.04 -5.96
CA TYR A 42 -2.14 7.62 -6.23
C TYR A 42 -2.33 7.35 -7.72
N LYS A 43 -2.96 8.24 -8.49
CA LYS A 43 -3.10 8.07 -9.96
C LYS A 43 -1.76 8.07 -10.69
N VAL A 44 -0.79 8.85 -10.23
CA VAL A 44 0.57 8.85 -10.78
C VAL A 44 1.23 7.52 -10.46
N PHE A 45 1.24 7.15 -9.17
CA PHE A 45 1.75 5.86 -8.71
C PHE A 45 1.10 4.67 -9.44
N GLU A 46 -0.21 4.68 -9.65
CA GLU A 46 -0.93 3.60 -10.30
C GLU A 46 -0.47 3.40 -11.74
N LYS A 47 -0.17 4.48 -12.47
CA LYS A 47 0.39 4.37 -13.83
C LYS A 47 1.78 3.73 -13.81
N GLU A 48 2.67 4.23 -12.95
CA GLU A 48 4.02 3.69 -12.82
C GLU A 48 4.01 2.23 -12.35
N TRP A 49 3.11 1.90 -11.41
CA TRP A 49 2.92 0.54 -10.92
C TRP A 49 2.47 -0.41 -12.02
N LEU A 50 1.51 -0.01 -12.86
CA LEU A 50 1.01 -0.84 -13.96
C LEU A 50 2.06 -1.12 -15.04
N GLU A 51 3.06 -0.24 -15.17
CA GLU A 51 4.20 -0.41 -16.08
C GLU A 51 5.36 -1.20 -15.46
N HIS A 52 5.26 -1.55 -14.17
CA HIS A 52 6.34 -2.22 -13.44
C HIS A 52 6.50 -3.70 -13.86
N GLU A 53 7.76 -4.14 -14.05
CA GLU A 53 8.13 -5.48 -14.53
C GLU A 53 7.62 -6.64 -13.67
N VAL A 54 7.32 -6.35 -12.40
CA VAL A 54 6.79 -7.31 -11.41
C VAL A 54 5.49 -7.99 -11.87
N HIS A 55 4.74 -7.35 -12.77
CA HIS A 55 3.53 -7.92 -13.37
C HIS A 55 3.81 -9.11 -14.30
N GLU A 56 4.98 -9.12 -14.95
CA GLU A 56 5.40 -10.17 -15.88
C GLU A 56 5.97 -11.39 -15.16
N MET A 57 6.45 -11.23 -13.92
CA MET A 57 7.02 -12.30 -13.12
C MET A 57 6.04 -13.47 -12.88
N THR A 58 6.54 -14.68 -12.96
CA THR A 58 5.85 -15.91 -12.58
C THR A 58 5.72 -16.02 -11.05
N LEU A 59 4.89 -16.95 -10.57
CA LEU A 59 4.74 -17.16 -9.12
C LEU A 59 6.05 -17.56 -8.41
N PRO A 60 6.91 -18.44 -8.96
CA PRO A 60 8.22 -18.72 -8.38
C PRO A 60 9.11 -17.48 -8.31
N GLU A 61 9.22 -16.72 -9.40
CA GLU A 61 10.04 -15.50 -9.46
C GLU A 61 9.55 -14.45 -8.44
N LEU A 62 8.23 -14.28 -8.29
CA LEU A 62 7.66 -13.41 -7.26
C LEU A 62 8.02 -13.85 -5.85
N LYS A 63 8.06 -15.16 -5.57
CA LYS A 63 8.46 -15.67 -4.25
C LYS A 63 9.94 -15.45 -3.98
N GLU A 64 10.79 -15.60 -4.99
CA GLU A 64 12.21 -15.29 -4.88
C GLU A 64 12.42 -13.79 -4.66
N PHE A 65 11.77 -12.94 -5.44
CA PHE A 65 11.82 -11.48 -5.28
C PHE A 65 11.36 -11.04 -3.88
N VAL A 66 10.27 -11.60 -3.37
CA VAL A 66 9.79 -11.31 -2.00
C VAL A 66 10.83 -11.72 -0.95
N LYS A 67 11.52 -12.84 -1.16
CA LYS A 67 12.56 -13.32 -0.26
C LYS A 67 13.82 -12.45 -0.34
N GLU A 68 14.18 -11.94 -1.52
CA GLU A 68 15.28 -10.97 -1.71
C GLU A 68 15.01 -9.65 -0.99
N LEU A 69 13.74 -9.24 -0.90
CA LEU A 69 13.31 -8.11 -0.09
C LEU A 69 13.25 -8.43 1.42
N GLU A 70 13.76 -9.60 1.84
CA GLU A 70 13.78 -10.09 3.21
C GLU A 70 12.39 -10.22 3.87
N TYR A 71 11.33 -10.34 3.06
CA TYR A 71 9.97 -10.57 3.54
C TYR A 71 9.55 -12.03 3.44
N THR A 72 8.68 -12.44 4.35
CA THR A 72 7.92 -13.69 4.23
C THR A 72 6.52 -13.47 3.64
N GLU A 73 5.96 -14.49 3.01
CA GLU A 73 4.57 -14.45 2.51
C GLU A 73 3.55 -14.13 3.63
N LYS A 74 3.86 -14.53 4.88
CA LYS A 74 3.02 -14.27 6.05
C LYS A 74 3.04 -12.78 6.40
N GLU A 75 4.23 -12.17 6.47
CA GLU A 75 4.37 -10.74 6.77
C GLU A 75 3.69 -9.89 5.70
N LEU A 76 3.83 -10.25 4.43
CA LEU A 76 3.13 -9.56 3.33
C LEU A 76 1.62 -9.61 3.47
N ARG A 77 1.05 -10.72 3.96
CA ARG A 77 -0.38 -10.80 4.26
C ARG A 77 -0.76 -9.92 5.44
N GLU A 78 0.00 -9.95 6.53
CA GLU A 78 -0.27 -9.12 7.70
C GLU A 78 -0.20 -7.63 7.38
N ILE A 79 0.77 -7.20 6.56
CA ILE A 79 0.89 -5.81 6.09
C ILE A 79 -0.33 -5.42 5.27
N ARG A 80 -0.73 -6.29 4.34
CA ARG A 80 -1.92 -6.09 3.52
C ARG A 80 -3.19 -5.98 4.38
N GLU A 81 -3.38 -6.89 5.32
CA GLU A 81 -4.52 -6.88 6.24
C GLU A 81 -4.56 -5.59 7.06
N LYS A 82 -3.44 -5.21 7.68
CA LYS A 82 -3.31 -3.95 8.42
C LYS A 82 -3.62 -2.74 7.56
N TYR A 83 -3.15 -2.71 6.31
CA TYR A 83 -3.41 -1.59 5.39
C TYR A 83 -4.91 -1.41 5.12
N TYR A 84 -5.64 -2.49 4.87
CA TYR A 84 -7.09 -2.42 4.65
C TYR A 84 -7.89 -2.21 5.94
N GLN A 85 -7.42 -2.70 7.09
CA GLN A 85 -8.03 -2.44 8.40
C GLN A 85 -7.86 -0.98 8.85
N ASN A 86 -6.70 -0.37 8.58
CA ASN A 86 -6.39 1.01 8.96
C ASN A 86 -6.97 2.05 8.01
N LYS A 87 -7.56 1.63 6.88
CA LYS A 87 -8.32 2.54 6.03
C LYS A 87 -9.62 2.85 6.78
N PRO A 88 -9.86 4.09 7.23
CA PRO A 88 -11.08 4.40 7.95
C PRO A 88 -12.25 4.03 7.05
N GLN A 89 -13.00 3.04 7.49
CA GLN A 89 -14.24 2.63 6.88
C GLN A 89 -15.18 3.84 7.03
N ASN A 90 -15.23 4.69 6.02
CA ASN A 90 -16.26 5.72 5.88
C ASN A 90 -17.59 5.00 5.65
N SER A 91 -18.14 4.42 6.71
CA SER A 91 -19.47 3.83 6.81
C SER A 91 -19.86 3.82 8.27
N SER A 92 -20.29 4.99 8.75
CA SER A 92 -21.49 5.13 9.61
C SER A 92 -21.83 3.94 10.51
N ALA A 93 -21.23 3.85 11.71
CA ALA A 93 -21.89 3.43 12.94
C ALA A 93 -20.92 3.49 14.13
N SER A 94 -21.32 4.29 15.13
CA SER A 94 -21.01 4.12 16.56
C SER A 94 -19.55 4.13 17.04
N GLY A 95 -19.20 5.26 17.67
CA GLY A 95 -18.70 5.20 19.04
C GLY A 95 -17.20 5.09 19.23
N ASN A 96 -16.57 6.26 19.38
CA ASN A 96 -15.41 6.50 20.23
C ASN A 96 -14.07 5.90 19.78
N SER A 97 -13.25 6.70 19.07
CA SER A 97 -11.79 6.65 19.22
C SER A 97 -11.11 7.89 18.64
N GLN A 98 -10.60 8.70 19.55
CA GLN A 98 -9.33 9.43 19.49
C GLN A 98 -9.06 10.29 18.25
N GLN A 99 -9.51 11.53 18.40
CA GLN A 99 -8.98 12.77 17.86
C GLN A 99 -7.44 12.74 17.76
N TYR A 100 -6.91 12.63 16.55
CA TYR A 100 -5.54 13.05 16.26
C TYR A 100 -5.48 14.56 16.50
N GLN A 101 -4.72 14.97 17.52
CA GLN A 101 -4.34 16.37 17.71
C GLN A 101 -3.40 16.77 16.57
N GLU A 102 -3.89 17.66 15.73
CA GLU A 102 -3.09 18.49 14.85
C GLU A 102 -2.21 19.37 15.77
N THR A 103 -0.95 19.01 15.95
CA THR A 103 0.02 19.89 16.60
C THR A 103 0.31 21.03 15.63
N ALA A 104 -0.42 22.13 15.81
CA ALA A 104 -0.01 23.44 15.34
C ALA A 104 1.30 23.81 16.06
N GLU A 105 2.44 23.58 15.42
CA GLU A 105 3.69 24.23 15.81
C GLU A 105 3.60 25.70 15.40
N THR A 106 3.16 26.53 16.33
CA THR A 106 3.46 27.96 16.35
C THR A 106 4.43 28.16 17.51
N ASP A 107 5.72 28.27 17.24
CA ASP A 107 6.66 28.91 18.16
C ASP A 107 7.91 29.34 17.39
N GLU A 108 7.92 30.57 16.87
CA GLU A 108 9.11 31.42 16.90
C GLU A 108 8.68 32.90 16.88
N PRO A 109 8.98 33.64 17.95
CA PRO A 109 9.41 35.03 17.81
C PRO A 109 10.75 35.21 18.52
N MET A 110 11.84 35.29 17.75
CA MET A 110 13.13 35.78 18.24
C MET A 110 13.84 36.58 17.15
N TYR A 111 13.59 37.89 17.10
CA TYR A 111 14.54 38.99 17.31
C TYR A 111 13.93 40.33 16.88
#